data_AF-A0A7L2XD24-F1
#
_entry.id   AF-A0A7L2XD24-F1
#
_cell.length_a   1.000
_cell.length_b   1.000
_cell.length_c   1.000
_cell.angle_alpha   90.00
_cell.angle_beta   90.00
_cell.angle_gamma   90.00
#
_symmetry.space_group_name_H-M   'P 1'
#
loop_
_entity.id
_entity.type
_entity.pdbx_description
1 polymer ?
#
loop_
_entity_poly.entity_id
_entity_poly.type
_entity_poly.pdbx_seq_one_letter_code
_entity_poly.pdbx_strand_id
1 'polypeptide(L)'
;VADCKAPPELEHGFVTFSTRSNLTTYRAAIQYHCQHPYYHMAPNSTATYTCDASGQWRSEELGTKLPSCRPVCGRPARPLPGIIKRIIGGRNAEPGFFPWQALIVVEDMSRVPNDKWFGSGALLSESWVLTAAHVLRSQRRDKTVIPVSKEHVTVYLALHDVRNKMEAVNRTVERIILHEEFDIQNYNHDIALVKLKEKVTMGKYVMPVCLP
;
A
#
# COMPACT_ATOMS: atom_id res chain seq x y z
N VAL A 1 -20.00 -38.92 4.52
CA VAL A 1 -18.59 -38.45 4.44
C VAL A 1 -18.63 -36.97 4.74
N ALA A 2 -17.84 -36.47 5.70
CA ALA A 2 -17.77 -35.03 5.95
C ALA A 2 -17.08 -34.35 4.77
N ASP A 3 -17.63 -33.23 4.30
CA ASP A 3 -17.12 -32.43 3.19
C ASP A 3 -17.03 -30.97 3.63
N CYS A 4 -15.83 -30.43 3.61
CA CYS A 4 -15.53 -29.05 4.01
C CYS A 4 -15.84 -28.02 2.93
N LYS A 5 -16.27 -28.47 1.74
CA LYS A 5 -16.52 -27.65 0.56
C LYS A 5 -15.26 -26.89 0.11
N ALA A 6 -15.43 -26.01 -0.86
CA ALA A 6 -14.35 -25.15 -1.34
C ALA A 6 -13.76 -24.34 -0.17
N PRO A 7 -12.44 -24.30 -0.03
CA PRO A 7 -11.78 -23.48 0.99
C PRO A 7 -12.07 -21.98 0.74
N PRO A 8 -12.21 -21.17 1.80
CA PRO A 8 -12.35 -19.72 1.67
C PRO A 8 -11.19 -19.09 0.89
N GLU A 9 -11.46 -18.02 0.15
CA GLU A 9 -10.41 -17.25 -0.51
C GLU A 9 -9.58 -16.45 0.50
N LEU A 10 -8.28 -16.31 0.22
CA LEU A 10 -7.35 -15.53 1.01
C LEU A 10 -6.98 -14.25 0.26
N GLU A 11 -7.29 -13.08 0.84
CA GLU A 11 -6.91 -11.78 0.27
C GLU A 11 -5.38 -11.70 0.10
N HIS A 12 -4.92 -11.34 -1.10
CA HIS A 12 -3.49 -11.33 -1.49
C HIS A 12 -2.78 -12.68 -1.33
N GLY A 13 -3.53 -13.78 -1.42
CA GLY A 13 -3.02 -15.13 -1.33
C GLY A 13 -3.71 -16.09 -2.28
N PHE A 14 -3.34 -17.36 -2.16
CA PHE A 14 -3.94 -18.46 -2.90
C PHE A 14 -3.83 -19.73 -2.06
N VAL A 15 -4.59 -20.75 -2.45
CA VAL A 15 -4.62 -22.06 -1.78
C VAL A 15 -4.08 -23.13 -2.73
N THR A 16 -3.32 -24.07 -2.19
CA THR A 16 -2.87 -25.28 -2.88
C THR A 16 -3.47 -26.51 -2.20
N PHE A 17 -3.92 -27.48 -2.99
CA PHE A 17 -4.38 -28.77 -2.47
C PHE A 17 -3.20 -29.73 -2.41
N SER A 18 -3.11 -30.50 -1.33
CA SER A 18 -2.05 -31.51 -1.17
C SER A 18 -2.19 -32.66 -2.17
N THR A 19 -3.41 -32.88 -2.69
CA THR A 19 -3.73 -33.91 -3.68
C THR A 19 -4.11 -33.29 -5.02
N ARG A 20 -3.73 -33.92 -6.14
CA ARG A 20 -4.05 -33.46 -7.51
C ARG A 20 -5.55 -33.42 -7.84
N SER A 21 -6.36 -34.18 -7.12
CA SER A 21 -7.82 -34.25 -7.30
C SER A 21 -8.59 -33.15 -6.56
N ASN A 22 -7.89 -32.20 -5.92
CA ASN A 22 -8.49 -31.09 -5.16
C ASN A 22 -9.59 -31.55 -4.19
N LEU A 23 -9.30 -32.59 -3.41
CA LEU A 23 -10.27 -33.15 -2.46
C LEU A 23 -10.61 -32.13 -1.36
N THR A 24 -11.89 -32.09 -1.00
CA THR A 24 -12.43 -31.26 0.11
C THR A 24 -13.06 -32.10 1.22
N THR A 25 -12.99 -33.43 1.11
CA THR A 25 -13.59 -34.38 2.05
C THR A 25 -12.70 -34.63 3.26
N TYR A 26 -13.24 -35.30 4.29
CA TYR A 26 -12.55 -35.63 5.54
C TYR A 26 -11.09 -36.06 5.34
N ARG A 27 -10.17 -35.45 6.11
CA ARG A 27 -8.69 -35.59 6.02
C ARG A 27 -8.02 -35.05 4.76
N ALA A 28 -8.76 -34.44 3.83
CA ALA A 28 -8.13 -33.64 2.79
C ALA A 28 -7.34 -32.50 3.44
N ALA A 29 -6.23 -32.11 2.81
CA ALA A 29 -5.33 -31.10 3.32
C ALA A 29 -5.04 -30.03 2.26
N ILE A 30 -5.05 -28.78 2.69
CA ILE A 30 -4.76 -27.60 1.88
C ILE A 30 -3.69 -26.76 2.57
N GLN A 31 -3.01 -25.94 1.79
CA GLN A 31 -2.06 -24.96 2.28
C GLN A 31 -2.33 -23.60 1.67
N TYR A 32 -2.41 -22.56 2.49
CA TYR A 32 -2.47 -21.19 2.00
C TYR A 32 -1.07 -20.63 1.78
N HIS A 33 -0.97 -19.74 0.80
CA HIS A 33 0.24 -19.00 0.47
C HIS A 33 -0.11 -17.54 0.22
N CYS A 34 0.80 -16.63 0.58
CA CYS A 34 0.69 -15.22 0.18
C CYS A 34 1.39 -14.97 -1.15
N GLN A 35 0.99 -13.92 -1.85
CA GLN A 35 1.60 -13.48 -3.11
C GLN A 35 3.00 -12.90 -2.88
N HIS A 36 4.00 -13.78 -2.88
CA HIS A 36 5.42 -13.43 -2.79
C HIS A 36 5.89 -12.71 -4.07
N PRO A 37 6.85 -11.75 -4.00
CA PRO A 37 7.53 -11.20 -2.82
C PRO A 37 6.80 -10.04 -2.13
N TYR A 38 5.60 -9.69 -2.59
CA TYR A 38 4.92 -8.44 -2.21
C TYR A 38 4.15 -8.54 -0.89
N TYR A 39 3.72 -9.75 -0.53
CA TYR A 39 3.00 -10.03 0.71
C TYR A 39 3.68 -11.16 1.48
N HIS A 40 3.60 -11.10 2.81
CA HIS A 40 4.06 -12.14 3.73
C HIS A 40 2.93 -12.55 4.67
N MET A 41 3.04 -13.77 5.20
CA MET A 41 2.01 -14.35 6.05
C MET A 41 2.11 -13.83 7.49
N ALA A 42 0.95 -13.52 8.07
CA ALA A 42 0.81 -13.09 9.46
C ALA A 42 -0.39 -13.80 10.13
N PRO A 43 -0.22 -14.44 11.31
CA PRO A 43 1.07 -14.70 11.97
C PRO A 43 1.96 -15.63 11.13
N ASN A 44 3.24 -15.72 11.47
CA ASN A 44 4.14 -16.65 10.79
C ASN A 44 3.72 -18.08 11.13
N SER A 45 3.10 -18.77 10.17
CA SER A 45 2.58 -20.13 10.30
C SER A 45 2.81 -20.91 9.03
N THR A 46 2.68 -22.23 9.12
CA THR A 46 2.68 -23.11 7.94
C THR A 46 1.42 -22.94 7.07
N ALA A 47 0.35 -22.41 7.67
CA ALA A 47 -0.98 -22.23 7.10
C ALA A 47 -1.55 -23.48 6.42
N THR A 48 -1.24 -24.64 6.97
CA THR A 48 -1.84 -25.92 6.59
C THR A 48 -3.17 -26.12 7.32
N TYR A 49 -4.21 -26.51 6.56
CA TYR A 49 -5.53 -26.82 7.08
C TYR A 49 -5.93 -28.22 6.64
N THR A 50 -6.62 -28.94 7.52
CA THR A 50 -7.19 -30.25 7.25
C THR A 50 -8.70 -30.22 7.41
N CYS A 51 -9.40 -30.99 6.58
CA CYS A 51 -10.84 -31.12 6.69
C CYS A 51 -11.19 -32.05 7.86
N ASP A 52 -11.80 -31.49 8.91
CA ASP A 52 -12.15 -32.23 10.12
C ASP A 52 -13.47 -33.03 9.98
N ALA A 53 -13.81 -33.82 11.01
CA ALA A 53 -15.01 -34.64 11.01
C ALA A 53 -16.32 -33.82 11.06
N SER A 54 -16.24 -32.54 11.43
CA SER A 54 -17.37 -31.61 11.45
C SER A 54 -17.63 -30.93 10.10
N GLY A 55 -16.77 -31.17 9.10
CA GLY A 55 -16.85 -30.52 7.79
C GLY A 55 -16.30 -29.08 7.84
N GLN A 56 -15.32 -28.81 8.70
CA GLN A 56 -14.61 -27.53 8.74
C GLN A 56 -13.12 -27.68 8.45
N TRP A 57 -12.57 -26.72 7.70
CA TRP A 57 -11.13 -26.56 7.55
C TRP A 57 -10.52 -26.09 8.85
N ARG A 58 -9.59 -26.86 9.42
CA ARG A 58 -8.87 -26.51 10.66
C ARG A 58 -7.37 -26.63 10.51
N SER A 59 -6.68 -25.60 10.98
CA SER A 59 -5.24 -25.59 11.21
C SER A 59 -4.95 -25.91 12.67
N GLU A 60 -3.83 -26.59 12.92
CA GLU A 60 -3.34 -26.84 14.28
C GLU A 60 -2.94 -25.53 14.99
N GLU A 61 -2.39 -24.57 14.24
CA GLU A 61 -1.88 -23.30 14.77
C GLU A 61 -2.97 -22.23 14.86
N LEU A 62 -3.90 -22.18 13.89
CA LEU A 62 -4.89 -21.10 13.74
C LEU A 62 -6.34 -21.52 13.99
N GLY A 63 -6.60 -22.81 14.22
CA GLY A 63 -7.95 -23.34 14.30
C GLY A 63 -8.69 -23.08 12.98
N THR A 64 -9.87 -22.47 13.05
CA THR A 64 -10.69 -22.13 11.87
C THR A 64 -10.40 -20.74 11.30
N LYS A 65 -9.58 -19.92 11.96
CA LYS A 65 -9.25 -18.57 11.48
C LYS A 65 -8.26 -18.68 10.34
N LEU A 66 -8.45 -17.93 9.27
CA LEU A 66 -7.50 -17.83 8.15
C LEU A 66 -6.26 -17.02 8.56
N PRO A 67 -5.08 -17.26 7.96
CA PRO A 67 -3.96 -16.34 8.05
C PRO A 67 -4.32 -15.02 7.35
N SER A 68 -3.47 -13.99 7.51
CA SER A 68 -3.57 -12.74 6.77
C SER A 68 -2.31 -12.50 5.96
N CYS A 69 -2.44 -12.02 4.72
CA CYS A 69 -1.30 -11.61 3.91
C CYS A 69 -1.08 -10.10 4.05
N ARG A 70 0.07 -9.72 4.62
CA ARG A 70 0.44 -8.33 4.87
C ARG A 70 1.49 -7.84 3.87
N PRO A 71 1.41 -6.59 3.38
CA PRO A 71 2.42 -6.03 2.49
C PRO A 71 3.83 -6.11 3.10
N VAL A 72 4.81 -6.46 2.27
CA VAL A 72 6.22 -6.35 2.60
C VAL A 72 6.69 -4.92 2.33
N CYS A 73 7.29 -4.27 3.31
CA CYS A 73 7.82 -2.91 3.17
C CYS A 73 9.33 -2.89 2.89
N GLY A 74 9.81 -1.82 2.25
CA GLY A 74 11.24 -1.48 2.17
C GLY A 74 12.12 -2.44 1.36
N ARG A 75 11.54 -3.36 0.58
CA ARG A 75 12.27 -4.36 -0.22
C ARG A 75 11.97 -4.20 -1.71
N PRO A 76 12.50 -3.16 -2.39
CA PRO A 76 12.18 -2.92 -3.80
C PRO A 76 12.59 -4.12 -4.66
N ALA A 77 11.74 -4.48 -5.62
CA ALA A 77 12.01 -5.58 -6.55
C ALA A 77 13.28 -5.36 -7.38
N ARG A 78 13.67 -4.09 -7.56
CA ARG A 78 14.91 -3.70 -8.20
C ARG A 78 15.80 -2.97 -7.18
N PRO A 79 16.92 -3.56 -6.74
CA PRO A 79 17.83 -2.88 -5.85
C PRO A 79 18.51 -1.71 -6.57
N LEU A 80 18.88 -0.69 -5.81
CA LEU A 80 19.74 0.37 -6.34
C LEU A 80 21.08 -0.24 -6.76
N PRO A 81 21.68 0.21 -7.87
CA PRO A 81 23.02 -0.23 -8.26
C PRO A 81 24.00 0.09 -7.13
N GLY A 82 25.00 -0.79 -6.90
CA GLY A 82 26.03 -0.55 -5.89
C GLY A 82 26.77 0.76 -6.18
N ILE A 83 26.59 1.77 -5.34
CA ILE A 83 27.22 3.10 -5.50
C ILE A 83 28.56 3.09 -4.75
N ILE A 84 29.67 3.20 -5.49
CA ILE A 84 31.05 3.24 -4.93
C ILE A 84 31.47 4.67 -4.50
N LYS A 85 30.73 5.74 -4.87
CA LYS A 85 31.08 7.13 -4.50
C LYS A 85 29.88 8.03 -4.18
N ARG A 86 30.10 8.86 -3.15
CA ARG A 86 29.20 9.86 -2.56
C ARG A 86 28.57 10.80 -3.61
N ILE A 87 27.27 11.02 -3.50
CA ILE A 87 26.43 11.79 -4.43
C ILE A 87 26.73 13.29 -4.29
N ILE A 88 27.41 13.87 -5.29
CA ILE A 88 27.24 15.27 -5.68
C ILE A 88 26.51 15.22 -7.03
N GLY A 89 25.25 15.67 -7.08
CA GLY A 89 24.38 15.64 -8.26
C GLY A 89 23.41 14.45 -8.30
N GLY A 90 22.15 14.70 -8.71
CA GLY A 90 21.11 13.67 -8.86
C GLY A 90 21.30 12.81 -10.12
N ARG A 91 20.76 11.59 -10.11
CA ARG A 91 20.67 10.69 -11.28
C ARG A 91 19.20 10.37 -11.55
N ASN A 92 18.86 10.15 -12.81
CA ASN A 92 17.52 9.68 -13.15
C ASN A 92 17.26 8.34 -12.45
N ALA A 93 16.10 8.22 -11.81
CA ALA A 93 15.61 6.95 -11.33
C ALA A 93 15.30 6.04 -12.53
N GLU A 94 15.27 4.73 -12.32
CA GLU A 94 14.69 3.81 -13.28
C GLU A 94 13.39 3.23 -12.71
N PRO A 95 12.46 2.74 -13.56
CA PRO A 95 11.22 2.11 -13.09
C PRO A 95 11.49 1.02 -12.04
N GLY A 96 10.84 1.17 -10.88
CA GLY A 96 10.95 0.22 -9.76
C GLY A 96 12.05 0.49 -8.74
N PHE A 97 12.90 1.51 -8.91
CA PHE A 97 13.88 1.89 -7.87
C PHE A 97 13.22 2.40 -6.58
N PHE A 98 12.14 3.16 -6.71
CA PHE A 98 11.41 3.76 -5.59
C PHE A 98 9.92 3.42 -5.68
N PRO A 99 9.53 2.16 -5.39
CA PRO A 99 8.16 1.70 -5.59
C PRO A 99 7.15 2.31 -4.59
N TRP A 100 7.63 2.99 -3.55
CA TRP A 100 6.80 3.77 -2.62
C TRP A 100 6.57 5.22 -3.09
N GLN A 101 7.27 5.70 -4.12
CA GLN A 101 7.16 7.08 -4.57
C GLN A 101 5.73 7.37 -5.06
N ALA A 102 5.13 8.40 -4.49
CA ALA A 102 3.83 8.92 -4.90
C ALA A 102 3.97 10.37 -5.36
N LEU A 103 3.35 10.69 -6.50
CA LEU A 103 3.10 12.08 -6.91
C LEU A 103 1.73 12.48 -6.39
N ILE A 104 1.69 13.57 -5.61
CA ILE A 104 0.46 14.19 -5.13
C ILE A 104 0.18 15.38 -6.04
N VAL A 105 -0.98 15.39 -6.68
CA VAL A 105 -1.47 16.50 -7.50
C VAL A 105 -2.61 17.16 -6.75
N VAL A 106 -2.49 18.46 -6.50
CA VAL A 106 -3.56 19.27 -5.91
C VAL A 106 -4.08 20.26 -6.94
N GLU A 107 -5.38 20.21 -7.21
CA GLU A 107 -6.11 21.11 -8.10
C GLU A 107 -7.23 21.77 -7.32
N ASP A 108 -6.95 22.92 -6.69
CA ASP A 108 -7.90 23.67 -5.87
C ASP A 108 -8.88 24.43 -6.77
N MET A 109 -10.03 23.77 -7.03
CA MET A 109 -11.13 24.29 -7.85
C MET A 109 -11.99 25.32 -7.11
N SER A 110 -11.68 25.63 -5.84
CA SER A 110 -12.41 26.66 -5.08
C SER A 110 -11.93 28.09 -5.37
N ARG A 111 -10.86 28.25 -6.17
CA ARG A 111 -10.24 29.55 -6.51
C ARG A 111 -10.40 29.88 -7.98
N VAL A 112 -10.30 31.17 -8.31
CA VAL A 112 -10.35 31.68 -9.68
C VAL A 112 -9.14 32.58 -9.95
N PRO A 113 -8.23 32.19 -10.88
CA PRO A 113 -8.19 30.90 -11.58
C PRO A 113 -7.91 29.74 -10.60
N ASN A 114 -8.16 28.50 -11.06
CA ASN A 114 -7.84 27.30 -10.27
C ASN A 114 -6.37 27.34 -9.86
N ASP A 115 -6.10 27.06 -8.59
CA ASP A 115 -4.74 26.98 -8.07
C ASP A 115 -4.27 25.53 -8.14
N LYS A 116 -3.02 25.32 -8.55
CA LYS A 116 -2.49 23.98 -8.83
C LYS A 116 -1.03 23.85 -8.39
N TRP A 117 -0.76 22.82 -7.62
CA TRP A 117 0.59 22.49 -7.21
C TRP A 117 0.77 20.97 -7.06
N PHE A 118 2.02 20.59 -6.80
CA PHE A 118 2.43 19.19 -6.71
C PHE A 118 3.24 18.96 -5.44
N GLY A 119 3.18 17.74 -4.93
CA GLY A 119 4.02 17.28 -3.84
C GLY A 119 4.45 15.84 -4.04
N SER A 120 5.37 15.39 -3.19
CA SER A 120 5.79 13.99 -3.13
C SER A 120 5.19 13.33 -1.89
N GLY A 121 4.96 12.03 -1.99
CA GLY A 121 4.63 11.19 -0.85
C GLY A 121 5.31 9.84 -0.92
N ALA A 122 5.24 9.10 0.18
CA ALA A 122 5.73 7.73 0.30
C ALA A 122 4.59 6.81 0.74
N LEU A 123 4.33 5.74 -0.01
CA LEU A 123 3.36 4.72 0.36
C LEU A 123 3.82 3.99 1.63
N LEU A 124 2.96 3.93 2.64
CA LEU A 124 3.19 3.22 3.91
C LEU A 124 2.46 1.87 3.96
N SER A 125 1.34 1.75 3.27
CA SER A 125 0.55 0.51 3.15
C SER A 125 -0.35 0.59 1.92
N GLU A 126 -1.30 -0.34 1.76
CA GLU A 126 -2.19 -0.37 0.58
C GLU A 126 -3.09 0.86 0.43
N SER A 127 -3.27 1.65 1.49
CA SER A 127 -4.21 2.78 1.48
C SER A 127 -3.67 4.03 2.16
N TRP A 128 -2.40 4.06 2.56
CA TRP A 128 -1.83 5.20 3.29
C TRP A 128 -0.58 5.72 2.62
N VAL A 129 -0.55 7.02 2.37
CA VAL A 129 0.61 7.75 1.86
C VAL A 129 1.03 8.80 2.88
N LEU A 130 2.32 8.79 3.22
CA LEU A 130 2.98 9.78 4.04
C LEU A 130 3.46 10.95 3.19
N THR A 131 3.29 12.17 3.67
CA THR A 131 3.83 13.38 3.03
C THR A 131 4.06 14.47 4.09
N ALA A 132 4.42 15.67 3.65
CA ALA A 132 4.55 16.84 4.50
C ALA A 132 3.21 17.58 4.64
N ALA A 133 2.96 18.20 5.80
CA ALA A 133 1.73 18.94 6.04
C ALA A 133 1.60 20.18 5.15
N HIS A 134 2.72 20.88 4.89
CA HIS A 134 2.71 22.08 4.05
C HIS A 134 2.28 21.80 2.60
N VAL A 135 2.45 20.57 2.10
CA VAL A 135 1.99 20.15 0.77
C VAL A 135 0.47 20.17 0.68
N LEU A 136 -0.22 19.81 1.77
CA LEU A 136 -1.66 19.57 1.80
C LEU A 136 -2.43 20.67 2.55
N ARG A 137 -1.76 21.73 3.00
CA ARG A 137 -2.39 22.89 3.62
C ARG A 137 -3.03 23.78 2.57
N SER A 138 -4.27 24.21 2.80
CA SER A 138 -4.91 25.25 1.99
C SER A 138 -4.24 26.61 2.18
N GLN A 139 -3.94 27.31 1.08
CA GLN A 139 -3.19 28.58 1.12
C GLN A 139 -4.07 29.76 1.56
N ARG A 140 -3.98 30.20 2.80
CA ARG A 140 -4.81 31.30 3.36
C ARG A 140 -3.99 32.50 3.82
N ARG A 141 -4.64 33.67 3.87
CA ARG A 141 -4.05 34.92 4.42
C ARG A 141 -4.00 34.91 5.94
N ASP A 142 -4.95 34.24 6.60
CA ASP A 142 -4.93 34.05 8.04
C ASP A 142 -3.97 32.90 8.43
N LYS A 143 -3.78 32.71 9.73
CA LYS A 143 -2.93 31.64 10.28
C LYS A 143 -3.67 30.32 10.49
N THR A 144 -4.88 30.16 9.95
CA THR A 144 -5.64 28.92 10.14
C THR A 144 -4.99 27.76 9.38
N VAL A 145 -4.88 26.63 10.06
CA VAL A 145 -4.33 25.39 9.48
C VAL A 145 -5.51 24.51 9.11
N ILE A 146 -5.82 24.49 7.81
CA ILE A 146 -6.90 23.68 7.25
C ILE A 146 -6.33 22.89 6.06
N PRO A 147 -6.59 21.58 5.97
CA PRO A 147 -6.20 20.82 4.79
C PRO A 147 -6.95 21.31 3.55
N VAL A 148 -6.39 21.06 2.37
CA VAL A 148 -7.14 21.15 1.12
C VAL A 148 -8.30 20.16 1.11
N SER A 149 -9.33 20.43 0.30
CA SER A 149 -10.43 19.48 0.11
C SER A 149 -9.89 18.19 -0.50
N LYS A 150 -10.32 17.04 0.00
CA LYS A 150 -9.88 15.73 -0.51
C LYS A 150 -10.24 15.53 -1.99
N GLU A 151 -11.32 16.15 -2.45
CA GLU A 151 -11.79 16.13 -3.84
C GLU A 151 -10.83 16.86 -4.79
N HIS A 152 -9.98 17.74 -4.25
CA HIS A 152 -8.96 18.47 -5.02
C HIS A 152 -7.65 17.67 -5.13
N VAL A 153 -7.53 16.50 -4.50
CA VAL A 153 -6.27 15.75 -4.42
C VAL A 153 -6.37 14.43 -5.18
N THR A 154 -5.42 14.22 -6.09
CA THR A 154 -5.19 12.94 -6.75
C THR A 154 -3.78 12.45 -6.48
N VAL A 155 -3.64 11.17 -6.12
CA VAL A 155 -2.35 10.52 -5.88
C VAL A 155 -2.03 9.59 -7.04
N TYR A 156 -0.81 9.68 -7.58
CA TYR A 156 -0.29 8.77 -8.58
C TYR A 156 0.87 7.94 -8.02
N LEU A 157 0.82 6.63 -8.25
CA LEU A 157 1.88 5.67 -7.93
C LEU A 157 2.32 4.95 -9.21
N ALA A 158 3.48 4.26 -9.15
CA ALA A 158 4.11 3.65 -10.32
C ALA A 158 4.31 4.64 -11.49
N LEU A 159 4.37 5.95 -11.20
CA LEU A 159 4.55 6.99 -12.20
C LEU A 159 6.03 7.38 -12.28
N HIS A 160 6.67 7.03 -13.39
CA HIS A 160 8.08 7.36 -13.63
C HIS A 160 8.26 8.61 -14.51
N ASP A 161 7.49 8.74 -15.58
CA ASP A 161 7.48 9.93 -16.45
C ASP A 161 6.15 10.65 -16.29
N VAL A 162 6.16 11.86 -15.73
CA VAL A 162 4.94 12.66 -15.50
C VAL A 162 4.19 13.02 -16.79
N ARG A 163 4.85 12.93 -17.95
CA ARG A 163 4.26 13.14 -19.28
C ARG A 163 3.52 11.91 -19.79
N ASN A 164 3.84 10.72 -19.27
CA ASN A 164 3.21 9.46 -19.65
C ASN A 164 2.60 8.77 -18.43
N LYS A 165 1.28 8.94 -18.26
CA LYS A 165 0.52 8.39 -17.14
C LYS A 165 -0.18 7.06 -17.44
N MET A 166 0.08 6.43 -18.61
CA MET A 166 -0.69 5.25 -19.05
C MET A 166 -0.58 4.06 -18.10
N GLU A 167 0.60 3.83 -17.52
CA GLU A 167 0.86 2.71 -16.60
C GLU A 167 0.74 3.12 -15.12
N ALA A 168 0.43 4.38 -14.84
CA ALA A 168 0.38 4.89 -13.47
C ALA A 168 -0.92 4.48 -12.77
N VAL A 169 -0.79 4.11 -11.50
CA VAL A 169 -1.94 3.85 -10.64
C VAL A 169 -2.39 5.18 -10.05
N ASN A 170 -3.58 5.66 -10.42
CA ASN A 170 -4.17 6.85 -9.82
C ASN A 170 -5.18 6.48 -8.72
N ARG A 171 -5.26 7.30 -7.68
CA ARG A 171 -6.22 7.15 -6.58
C ARG A 171 -6.74 8.51 -6.13
N THR A 172 -8.06 8.57 -5.91
CA THR A 172 -8.70 9.68 -5.20
C THR A 172 -8.51 9.51 -3.69
N VAL A 173 -8.72 10.58 -2.95
CA VAL A 173 -8.44 10.64 -1.51
C VAL A 173 -9.72 10.46 -0.68
N GLU A 174 -9.68 9.58 0.31
CA GLU A 174 -10.74 9.39 1.31
C GLU A 174 -10.65 10.44 2.42
N ARG A 175 -9.43 10.70 2.88
CA ARG A 175 -9.15 11.56 4.03
C ARG A 175 -7.75 12.14 3.96
N ILE A 176 -7.62 13.40 4.37
CA ILE A 176 -6.35 14.09 4.60
C ILE A 176 -6.24 14.38 6.09
N ILE A 177 -5.08 14.11 6.67
CA ILE A 177 -4.79 14.34 8.09
C ILE A 177 -3.47 15.10 8.16
N LEU A 178 -3.54 16.38 8.52
CA LEU A 178 -2.36 17.15 8.89
C LEU A 178 -2.02 16.84 10.36
N HIS A 179 -0.75 16.91 10.74
CA HIS A 179 -0.39 16.86 12.15
C HIS A 179 -1.06 18.02 12.90
N GLU A 180 -1.65 17.74 14.06
CA GLU A 180 -2.45 18.71 14.83
C GLU A 180 -1.60 19.90 15.30
N GLU A 181 -0.31 19.68 15.54
CA GLU A 181 0.66 20.69 15.96
C GLU A 181 1.44 21.33 14.78
N PHE A 182 1.04 21.11 13.53
CA PHE A 182 1.74 21.72 12.39
C PHE A 182 1.69 23.25 12.45
N ASP A 183 2.87 23.88 12.50
CA ASP A 183 3.01 25.33 12.58
C ASP A 183 3.53 25.91 11.25
N ILE A 184 2.72 26.75 10.62
CA ILE A 184 3.02 27.37 9.33
C ILE A 184 4.14 28.42 9.37
N GLN A 185 4.53 28.90 10.56
CA GLN A 185 5.54 29.95 10.70
C GLN A 185 6.96 29.36 10.72
N ASN A 186 7.14 28.22 11.36
CA ASN A 186 8.45 27.58 11.55
C ASN A 186 8.54 26.17 10.94
N TYR A 187 7.43 25.63 10.41
CA TYR A 187 7.34 24.30 9.81
C TYR A 187 7.62 23.15 10.79
N ASN A 188 7.44 23.40 12.09
CA ASN A 188 7.46 22.31 13.07
C ASN A 188 6.28 21.38 12.83
N HIS A 189 6.51 20.08 13.08
CA HIS A 189 5.52 19.01 12.87
C HIS A 189 4.97 18.94 11.43
N ASP A 190 5.83 19.21 10.45
CA ASP A 190 5.49 19.19 9.02
C ASP A 190 5.35 17.76 8.46
N ILE A 191 4.29 17.09 8.89
CA ILE A 191 3.96 15.71 8.52
C ILE A 191 2.45 15.57 8.32
N ALA A 192 2.06 14.80 7.32
CA ALA A 192 0.66 14.53 7.02
C ALA A 192 0.46 13.13 6.43
N LEU A 193 -0.76 12.62 6.57
CA LEU A 193 -1.19 11.36 6.00
C LEU A 193 -2.34 11.59 5.02
N VAL A 194 -2.27 10.87 3.90
CA VAL A 194 -3.32 10.77 2.90
C VAL A 194 -3.84 9.34 2.89
N LYS A 195 -5.12 9.17 3.20
CA LYS A 195 -5.81 7.89 3.06
C LYS A 195 -6.40 7.80 1.66
N LEU A 196 -5.98 6.81 0.88
CA LEU A 196 -6.49 6.53 -0.46
C LEU A 196 -7.92 5.96 -0.36
N LYS A 197 -8.80 6.36 -1.28
CA LYS A 197 -10.20 5.89 -1.33
C LYS A 197 -10.31 4.41 -1.69
N GLU A 198 -9.40 3.92 -2.53
CA GLU A 198 -9.31 2.52 -2.90
C GLU A 198 -7.89 2.02 -2.66
N LYS A 199 -7.78 0.78 -2.19
CA LYS A 199 -6.48 0.14 -1.99
C LYS A 199 -5.69 0.07 -3.31
N VAL A 200 -4.37 0.13 -3.20
CA VAL A 200 -3.45 -0.23 -4.29
C VAL A 200 -3.00 -1.66 -4.12
N THR A 201 -2.86 -2.37 -5.23
CA THR A 201 -2.30 -3.73 -5.23
C THR A 201 -0.79 -3.65 -5.26
N MET A 202 -0.12 -4.37 -4.35
CA MET A 202 1.34 -4.39 -4.34
C MET A 202 1.90 -5.13 -5.54
N GLY A 203 3.03 -4.65 -6.05
CA GLY A 203 3.67 -5.21 -7.22
C GLY A 203 5.04 -4.60 -7.46
N LYS A 204 5.69 -4.95 -8.57
CA LYS A 204 7.07 -4.55 -8.88
C LYS A 204 7.32 -3.03 -8.78
N TYR A 205 6.32 -2.21 -9.09
CA TYR A 205 6.41 -0.76 -9.14
C TYR A 205 5.60 -0.04 -8.03
N VAL A 206 4.89 -0.79 -7.19
CA VAL A 206 4.08 -0.25 -6.09
C VAL A 206 4.33 -1.10 -4.85
N MET A 207 5.07 -0.56 -3.88
CA MET A 207 5.39 -1.22 -2.62
C MET A 207 5.58 -0.17 -1.53
N PRO A 208 5.25 -0.45 -0.26
CA PRO A 208 5.42 0.52 0.79
C PRO A 208 6.88 0.62 1.25
N VAL A 209 7.24 1.77 1.81
CA VAL A 209 8.45 1.95 2.61
C VAL A 209 8.17 1.57 4.07
N CYS A 210 9.18 1.11 4.80
CA CYS A 210 9.05 0.85 6.24
C CYS A 210 9.15 2.16 7.02
N LEU A 211 8.44 2.22 8.17
CA LEU A 211 8.67 3.26 9.16
C LEU A 211 9.95 2.96 9.97
N PRO A 212 10.65 3.99 10.48
CA PRO A 212 11.83 3.82 11.32
C PRO A 212 11.50 3.21 12.69
#